data_AF-A0ABD1T4D4-F1
#
_entry.id   AF-A0ABD1T4D4-F1
#
_cell.length_a   1.000
_cell.length_b   1.000
_cell.length_c   1.000
_cell.angle_alpha   90.00
_cell.angle_beta   90.00
_cell.angle_gamma   90.00
#
_symmetry.space_group_name_H-M   'P 1'
#
loop_
_entity.id
_entity.type
_entity.pdbx_description
1 polymer ?
#
loop_
_entity_poly.entity_id
_entity_poly.type
_entity_poly.pdbx_seq_one_letter_code
_entity_poly.pdbx_strand_id
1 'polypeptide(L)'
;MGWMTRFLTAAAFLAIGVVFSPETFRSKSDGPHPPMFTTFLKLSHLLCFSTAFGAALWVTFIGGIIMFKNLPRHQFGNLQSKMFPAYFSMVGVCCAVAVGAFGYLHPWTTSTAAEKYQIGFLFAAFAFNLTNLFVFTPMTIEMMKQRHKIEREASIGEEIGWTKNQEVAKKNPKLAAMNKKFGMIHGLSSLANIMSFGSLAVHSWYLAGKIDL
;
A
#
# COMPACT_ATOMS: atom_id res chain seq x y z
N MET A 1 17.83 0.91 7.26
CA MET A 1 16.52 1.42 7.75
C MET A 1 15.97 0.42 8.76
N GLY A 2 15.87 0.78 10.05
CA GLY A 2 15.50 -0.16 11.12
C GLY A 2 14.06 -0.73 11.07
N TRP A 3 13.19 -0.16 10.24
CA TRP A 3 11.84 -0.70 10.03
C TRP A 3 11.85 -1.97 9.18
N MET A 4 12.77 -2.07 8.20
CA MET A 4 12.87 -3.21 7.29
C MET A 4 13.35 -4.46 8.03
N THR A 5 14.30 -4.32 8.95
CA THR A 5 14.73 -5.41 9.83
C THR A 5 13.61 -5.89 10.76
N ARG A 6 12.82 -4.98 11.34
CA ARG A 6 11.64 -5.34 12.18
C ARG A 6 10.54 -6.03 11.37
N PHE A 7 10.31 -5.60 10.14
CA PHE A 7 9.36 -6.24 9.23
C PHE A 7 9.83 -7.64 8.82
N LEU A 8 11.11 -7.81 8.52
CA LEU A 8 11.72 -9.12 8.26
C LEU A 8 11.63 -10.04 9.49
N THR A 9 11.80 -9.51 10.71
CA THR A 9 11.57 -10.28 11.94
C THR A 9 10.12 -10.75 12.06
N ALA A 10 9.13 -9.89 11.74
CA ALA A 10 7.72 -10.30 11.73
C ALA A 10 7.44 -11.38 10.66
N ALA A 11 8.04 -11.25 9.47
CA ALA A 11 7.96 -12.27 8.42
C ALA A 11 8.62 -13.59 8.84
N ALA A 12 9.72 -13.55 9.61
CA ALA A 12 10.41 -14.73 10.13
C ALA A 12 9.56 -15.49 11.16
N PHE A 13 8.82 -14.79 12.04
CA PHE A 13 7.87 -15.44 12.95
C PHE A 13 6.73 -16.15 12.21
N LEU A 14 6.32 -15.62 11.06
CA LEU A 14 5.30 -16.25 10.21
C LEU A 14 5.84 -17.47 9.45
N ALA A 15 7.12 -17.47 9.08
CA ALA A 15 7.80 -18.63 8.48
C ALA A 15 7.92 -19.81 9.46
N ILE A 16 8.02 -19.57 10.78
CA ILE A 16 8.00 -20.62 11.81
C ILE A 16 6.66 -21.36 11.81
N GLY A 17 5.55 -20.70 11.49
CA GLY A 17 4.23 -21.34 11.37
C GLY A 17 4.17 -22.43 10.28
N VAL A 18 5.00 -22.32 9.24
CA VAL A 18 5.13 -23.35 8.18
C VAL A 18 5.70 -24.64 8.74
N VAL A 19 6.66 -24.55 9.67
CA VAL A 19 7.33 -25.72 10.29
C VAL A 19 6.32 -26.55 11.09
N PHE A 20 5.31 -25.92 11.69
CA PHE A 20 4.27 -26.59 12.47
C PHE A 20 3.00 -26.92 11.65
N SER A 21 3.00 -26.72 10.33
CA SER A 21 1.85 -27.05 9.49
C SER A 21 1.56 -28.55 9.50
N PRO A 22 0.29 -28.99 9.60
CA PRO A 22 -0.09 -30.40 9.56
C PRO A 22 0.42 -31.15 8.32
N GLU A 23 0.66 -30.44 7.22
CA GLU A 23 1.21 -31.00 5.98
C GLU A 23 2.71 -31.36 6.09
N THR A 24 3.47 -30.69 6.96
CA THR A 24 4.86 -31.06 7.29
C THR A 24 4.92 -32.45 7.93
N PHE A 25 3.85 -32.86 8.61
CA PHE A 25 3.72 -34.16 9.27
C PHE A 25 2.95 -35.21 8.44
N ARG A 26 2.25 -34.81 7.36
CA ARG A 26 1.47 -35.69 6.50
C ARG A 26 2.15 -35.88 5.14
N SER A 27 3.21 -36.68 5.12
CA SER A 27 3.87 -37.11 3.88
C SER A 27 3.03 -38.19 3.18
N LYS A 28 2.25 -37.78 2.17
CA LYS A 28 1.95 -38.52 0.91
C LYS A 28 0.85 -37.78 0.13
N SER A 29 1.17 -37.31 -1.07
CA SER A 29 0.19 -36.87 -2.07
C SER A 29 0.79 -37.06 -3.48
N ASP A 30 0.07 -37.75 -4.35
CA ASP A 30 0.41 -38.04 -5.76
C ASP A 30 0.14 -36.84 -6.69
N GLY A 31 0.37 -35.62 -6.21
CA GLY A 31 0.25 -34.38 -6.99
C GLY A 31 1.57 -33.97 -7.67
N PRO A 32 1.52 -33.15 -8.74
CA PRO A 32 2.72 -32.73 -9.48
C PRO A 32 3.67 -31.80 -8.69
N HIS A 33 3.26 -31.30 -7.52
CA HIS A 33 4.09 -30.48 -6.63
C HIS A 33 4.08 -31.02 -5.20
N PRO A 34 5.20 -30.94 -4.45
CA PRO A 34 5.24 -31.37 -3.07
C PRO A 34 4.19 -30.60 -2.25
N PRO A 35 3.40 -31.28 -1.38
CA PRO A 35 2.34 -30.65 -0.59
C PRO A 35 2.84 -29.40 0.17
N MET A 36 4.02 -29.50 0.79
CA MET A 36 4.70 -28.41 1.50
C MET A 36 4.89 -27.13 0.65
N PHE A 37 5.22 -27.26 -0.64
CA PHE A 37 5.47 -26.10 -1.50
C PHE A 37 4.17 -25.36 -1.83
N THR A 38 3.10 -26.10 -2.11
CA THR A 38 1.76 -25.54 -2.33
C THR A 38 1.25 -24.82 -1.08
N THR A 39 1.42 -25.41 0.11
CA THR A 39 1.07 -24.77 1.39
C THR A 39 1.86 -23.48 1.59
N PHE A 40 3.17 -23.50 1.31
CA PHE A 40 4.03 -22.32 1.43
C PHE A 40 3.57 -21.17 0.51
N LEU A 41 3.23 -21.47 -0.74
CA LEU A 41 2.71 -20.47 -1.68
C LEU A 41 1.38 -19.89 -1.22
N LYS A 42 0.43 -20.74 -0.78
CA LYS A 42 -0.87 -20.30 -0.25
C LYS A 42 -0.69 -19.40 0.98
N LEU A 43 0.18 -19.78 1.91
CA LEU A 43 0.47 -18.99 3.10
C LEU A 43 1.15 -17.66 2.74
N SER A 44 2.15 -17.69 1.86
CA SER A 44 2.85 -16.49 1.40
C SER A 44 1.89 -15.51 0.74
N HIS A 45 1.01 -16.01 -0.13
CA HIS A 45 -0.06 -15.23 -0.74
C HIS A 45 -0.97 -14.61 0.32
N LEU A 46 -1.53 -15.43 1.22
CA LEU A 46 -2.45 -14.99 2.27
C LEU A 46 -1.84 -13.88 3.13
N LEU A 47 -0.64 -14.10 3.68
CA LEU A 47 0.01 -13.15 4.58
C LEU A 47 0.35 -11.83 3.88
N CYS A 48 0.89 -11.90 2.67
CA CYS A 48 1.22 -10.71 1.91
C CYS A 48 -0.03 -9.95 1.49
N PHE A 49 -1.06 -10.66 1.01
CA PHE A 49 -2.34 -10.06 0.68
C PHE A 49 -2.98 -9.36 1.88
N SER A 50 -3.10 -10.04 3.03
CA SER A 50 -3.66 -9.48 4.25
C SER A 50 -2.87 -8.28 4.76
N THR A 51 -1.53 -8.32 4.68
CA THR A 51 -0.67 -7.20 5.06
C THR A 51 -0.89 -6.00 4.15
N ALA A 52 -0.91 -6.20 2.83
CA ALA A 52 -1.15 -5.14 1.86
C ALA A 52 -2.53 -4.50 2.05
N PHE A 53 -3.57 -5.34 2.17
CA PHE A 53 -4.95 -4.88 2.36
C PHE A 53 -5.11 -4.10 3.67
N GLY A 54 -4.65 -4.66 4.79
CA GLY A 54 -4.76 -4.02 6.10
C GLY A 54 -3.97 -2.72 6.21
N ALA A 55 -2.73 -2.70 5.68
CA ALA A 55 -1.93 -1.49 5.65
C ALA A 55 -2.56 -0.39 4.79
N ALA A 56 -3.07 -0.76 3.60
CA ALA A 56 -3.74 0.19 2.72
C ALA A 56 -5.01 0.75 3.35
N LEU A 57 -5.82 -0.09 4.00
CA LEU A 57 -7.00 0.34 4.74
C LEU A 57 -6.62 1.35 5.83
N TRP A 58 -5.66 0.98 6.68
CA TRP A 58 -5.26 1.82 7.81
C TRP A 58 -4.66 3.15 7.35
N VAL A 59 -3.67 3.14 6.47
CA VAL A 59 -2.96 4.36 6.06
C VAL A 59 -3.89 5.32 5.32
N THR A 60 -4.76 4.81 4.46
CA THR A 60 -5.61 5.64 3.60
C THR A 60 -6.80 6.24 4.34
N PHE A 61 -7.53 5.40 5.09
CA PHE A 61 -8.84 5.79 5.63
C PHE A 61 -8.80 6.16 7.11
N ILE A 62 -7.76 5.79 7.85
CA ILE A 62 -7.69 5.99 9.30
C ILE A 62 -6.49 6.87 9.66
N GLY A 63 -5.28 6.33 9.53
CA GLY A 63 -4.04 6.98 9.94
C GLY A 63 -3.82 8.31 9.25
N GLY A 64 -4.04 8.41 7.93
CA GLY A 64 -3.92 9.65 7.17
C GLY A 64 -4.83 10.76 7.72
N ILE A 65 -6.10 10.44 8.00
CA ILE A 65 -7.10 11.39 8.51
C ILE A 65 -6.77 11.83 9.94
N ILE A 66 -6.40 10.88 10.81
CA ILE A 66 -6.02 11.18 12.19
C ILE A 66 -4.81 12.11 12.21
N MET A 67 -3.75 11.79 11.46
CA MET A 67 -2.55 12.63 11.41
C MET A 67 -2.86 14.02 10.85
N PHE A 68 -3.67 14.10 9.80
CA PHE A 68 -4.05 15.38 9.20
C PHE A 68 -4.83 16.28 10.17
N LYS A 69 -5.71 15.70 10.98
CA LYS A 69 -6.56 16.42 11.94
C LYS A 69 -5.85 16.80 13.24
N ASN A 70 -4.69 16.22 13.55
CA ASN A 70 -4.07 16.35 14.87
C ASN A 70 -2.61 16.82 14.83
N LEU A 71 -1.95 16.86 13.68
CA LEU A 71 -0.58 17.35 13.56
C LEU A 71 -0.52 18.73 12.90
N PRO A 72 0.41 19.61 13.34
CA PRO A 72 0.78 20.80 12.60
C PRO A 72 1.15 20.44 11.16
N ARG A 73 0.71 21.25 10.20
CA ARG A 73 0.83 20.96 8.76
C ARG A 73 2.26 20.58 8.34
N HIS A 74 3.27 21.30 8.80
CA HIS A 74 4.66 20.99 8.43
C HIS A 74 5.15 19.67 9.03
N GLN A 75 4.76 19.37 10.27
CA GLN A 75 5.06 18.09 10.91
C GLN A 75 4.37 16.93 10.19
N PHE A 76 3.09 17.10 9.85
CA PHE A 76 2.32 16.15 9.05
C PHE A 76 3.01 15.84 7.71
N GLY A 77 3.35 16.87 6.93
CA GLY A 77 4.02 16.71 5.63
C GLY A 77 5.38 16.02 5.76
N ASN A 78 6.17 16.39 6.77
CA ASN A 78 7.47 15.77 7.04
C ASN A 78 7.32 14.29 7.44
N LEU A 79 6.37 13.95 8.30
CA LEU A 79 6.09 12.57 8.69
C LEU A 79 5.66 11.72 7.49
N GLN A 80 4.73 12.24 6.69
CA GLN A 80 4.27 11.58 5.46
C GLN A 80 5.42 11.34 4.47
N SER A 81 6.37 12.27 4.34
CA SER A 81 7.53 12.10 3.45
C SER A 81 8.44 10.92 3.80
N LYS A 82 8.38 10.44 5.05
CA LYS A 82 9.10 9.25 5.52
C LYS A 82 8.22 8.01 5.49
N MET A 83 6.94 8.17 5.85
CA MET A 83 5.99 7.08 5.95
C MET A 83 5.60 6.52 4.58
N PHE A 84 5.29 7.37 3.59
CA PHE A 84 4.80 6.88 2.30
C PHE A 84 5.80 6.03 1.51
N PRO A 85 7.10 6.38 1.41
CA PRO A 85 8.06 5.49 0.77
C PRO A 85 8.14 4.10 1.42
N ALA A 86 8.09 4.04 2.76
CA ALA A 86 8.10 2.77 3.49
C ALA A 86 6.80 1.97 3.25
N TYR A 87 5.65 2.64 3.35
CA TYR A 87 4.33 2.06 3.08
C TYR A 87 4.23 1.49 1.66
N PHE A 88 4.48 2.29 0.63
CA PHE A 88 4.36 1.83 -0.76
C PHE A 88 5.41 0.77 -1.12
N SER A 89 6.59 0.78 -0.48
CA SER A 89 7.58 -0.29 -0.64
C SER A 89 7.08 -1.61 -0.06
N MET A 90 6.57 -1.59 1.18
CA MET A 90 6.02 -2.78 1.84
C MET A 90 4.82 -3.35 1.06
N VAL A 91 3.85 -2.50 0.71
CA VAL A 91 2.69 -2.92 -0.09
C VAL A 91 3.13 -3.44 -1.46
N GLY A 92 4.15 -2.83 -2.08
CA GLY A 92 4.69 -3.28 -3.36
C GLY A 92 5.26 -4.70 -3.30
N VAL A 93 6.09 -4.98 -2.29
CA VAL A 93 6.64 -6.33 -2.06
C VAL A 93 5.50 -7.33 -1.79
N CYS A 94 4.56 -6.98 -0.93
CA CYS A 94 3.42 -7.84 -0.62
C CYS A 94 2.55 -8.13 -1.86
N CYS A 95 2.24 -7.12 -2.67
CA CYS A 95 1.49 -7.30 -3.91
C CYS A 95 2.26 -8.16 -4.92
N ALA A 96 3.59 -7.99 -5.03
CA ALA A 96 4.43 -8.82 -5.90
C ALA A 96 4.41 -10.30 -5.50
N VAL A 97 4.54 -10.59 -4.19
CA VAL A 97 4.44 -11.96 -3.67
C VAL A 97 3.03 -12.51 -3.87
N ALA A 98 2.00 -11.72 -3.60
CA ALA A 98 0.61 -12.14 -3.74
C ALA A 98 0.27 -12.49 -5.20
N VAL A 99 0.61 -11.63 -6.16
CA VAL A 99 0.35 -11.89 -7.59
C VAL A 99 1.19 -13.06 -8.11
N GLY A 100 2.46 -13.16 -7.70
CA GLY A 100 3.35 -14.24 -8.10
C GLY A 100 2.87 -15.61 -7.58
N ALA A 101 2.54 -15.70 -6.30
CA ALA A 101 2.01 -16.92 -5.70
C ALA A 101 0.64 -17.30 -6.28
N PHE A 102 -0.27 -16.33 -6.46
CA PHE A 102 -1.58 -16.60 -7.03
C PHE A 102 -1.48 -17.05 -8.49
N GLY A 103 -0.68 -16.38 -9.31
CA GLY A 103 -0.47 -16.73 -10.71
C GLY A 103 0.25 -18.08 -10.90
N TYR A 104 1.12 -18.47 -9.97
CA TYR A 104 1.73 -19.80 -9.98
C TYR A 104 0.70 -20.89 -9.67
N LEU A 105 -0.14 -20.68 -8.65
CA LEU A 105 -1.18 -21.63 -8.25
C LEU A 105 -2.33 -21.71 -9.28
N HIS A 106 -2.47 -20.70 -10.13
CA HIS A 106 -3.52 -20.58 -11.14
C HIS A 106 -2.91 -20.27 -12.52
N PRO A 107 -2.29 -21.26 -13.19
CA PRO A 107 -1.67 -21.04 -14.49
C PRO A 107 -2.67 -20.54 -15.53
N TRP A 108 -2.27 -19.52 -16.29
CA TRP A 108 -3.18 -18.82 -17.22
C TRP A 108 -3.89 -19.74 -18.21
N THR A 109 -3.23 -20.79 -18.70
CA THR A 109 -3.80 -21.73 -19.68
C THR A 109 -4.92 -22.60 -19.11
N THR A 110 -4.82 -22.95 -17.83
CA THR A 110 -5.78 -23.85 -17.14
C THR A 110 -6.78 -23.10 -16.27
N SER A 111 -6.56 -21.81 -16.03
CA SER A 111 -7.38 -21.00 -15.13
C SER A 111 -8.75 -20.63 -15.67
N THR A 112 -9.71 -20.60 -14.75
CA THR A 112 -11.06 -20.10 -15.01
C THR A 112 -11.04 -18.61 -15.34
N ALA A 113 -12.11 -18.10 -15.95
CA ALA A 113 -12.25 -16.67 -16.24
C ALA A 113 -12.15 -15.83 -14.94
N ALA A 114 -12.76 -16.30 -13.85
CA ALA A 114 -12.72 -15.64 -12.55
C ALA A 114 -11.28 -15.51 -12.03
N GLU A 115 -10.47 -16.58 -12.07
CA GLU A 115 -9.07 -16.57 -11.65
C GLU A 115 -8.22 -15.61 -12.49
N LYS A 116 -8.43 -15.57 -13.81
CA LYS A 116 -7.74 -14.63 -14.70
C LYS A 116 -8.03 -13.18 -14.34
N TYR A 117 -9.29 -12.85 -14.03
CA TYR A 117 -9.63 -11.53 -13.51
C TYR A 117 -8.94 -11.23 -12.19
N GLN A 118 -8.83 -12.20 -11.28
CA GLN A 118 -8.13 -12.02 -10.01
C GLN A 118 -6.63 -11.75 -10.18
N ILE A 119 -5.96 -12.45 -11.10
CA ILE A 119 -4.57 -12.14 -11.48
C ILE A 119 -4.49 -10.70 -11.99
N GLY A 120 -5.44 -10.28 -12.83
CA GLY A 120 -5.55 -8.92 -13.34
C GLY A 120 -5.71 -7.86 -12.23
N PHE A 121 -6.59 -8.10 -11.26
CA PHE A 121 -6.78 -7.18 -10.12
C PHE A 121 -5.55 -7.12 -9.21
N LEU A 122 -4.93 -8.24 -8.87
CA LEU A 122 -3.69 -8.25 -8.09
C LEU A 122 -2.56 -7.52 -8.81
N PHE A 123 -2.44 -7.71 -10.13
CA PHE A 123 -1.47 -6.99 -10.95
C PHE A 123 -1.78 -5.48 -11.01
N ALA A 124 -3.04 -5.10 -11.16
CA ALA A 124 -3.46 -3.70 -11.11
C ALA A 124 -3.12 -3.06 -9.76
N ALA A 125 -3.38 -3.77 -8.65
CA ALA A 125 -3.01 -3.31 -7.32
C ALA A 125 -1.50 -3.03 -7.21
N PHE A 126 -0.69 -3.96 -7.70
CA PHE A 126 0.76 -3.84 -7.75
C PHE A 126 1.20 -2.64 -8.61
N ALA A 127 0.67 -2.50 -9.83
CA ALA A 127 1.05 -1.46 -10.77
C ALA A 127 0.70 -0.05 -10.24
N PHE A 128 -0.51 0.15 -9.71
CA PHE A 128 -0.89 1.44 -9.10
C PHE A 128 -0.05 1.76 -7.87
N ASN A 129 0.28 0.76 -7.06
CA ASN A 129 1.16 0.94 -5.91
C ASN A 129 2.59 1.34 -6.34
N LEU A 130 3.17 0.69 -7.35
CA LEU A 130 4.49 1.05 -7.88
C LEU A 130 4.50 2.45 -8.49
N THR A 131 3.42 2.84 -9.17
CA THR A 131 3.27 4.19 -9.70
C THR A 131 3.31 5.21 -8.56
N ASN A 132 2.64 4.92 -7.45
CA ASN A 132 2.76 5.74 -6.25
C ASN A 132 4.18 5.77 -5.67
N LEU A 133 4.85 4.62 -5.57
CA LEU A 133 6.18 4.53 -5.00
C LEU A 133 7.21 5.33 -5.79
N PHE A 134 7.25 5.14 -7.11
CA PHE A 134 8.32 5.64 -7.96
C PHE A 134 8.01 6.98 -8.63
N VAL A 135 6.73 7.31 -8.81
CA VAL A 135 6.32 8.51 -9.58
C VAL A 135 5.69 9.53 -8.64
N PHE A 136 4.54 9.22 -8.04
CA PHE A 136 3.78 10.24 -7.31
C PHE A 136 4.36 10.60 -5.95
N THR A 137 4.93 9.66 -5.20
CA THR A 137 5.50 9.94 -3.88
C THR A 137 6.70 10.89 -3.97
N PRO A 138 7.72 10.65 -4.82
CA PRO A 138 8.83 11.59 -4.98
C PRO A 138 8.37 12.98 -5.41
N MET A 139 7.44 13.06 -6.37
CA MET A 139 6.89 14.35 -6.83
C MET A 139 6.13 15.07 -5.73
N THR A 140 5.28 14.36 -4.96
CA THR A 140 4.51 14.95 -3.86
C THR A 140 5.42 15.48 -2.75
N ILE A 141 6.49 14.74 -2.42
CA ILE A 141 7.48 15.15 -1.41
C ILE A 141 8.20 16.42 -1.86
N GLU A 142 8.63 16.48 -3.13
CA GLU A 142 9.31 17.66 -3.65
C GLU A 142 8.40 18.90 -3.64
N MET A 143 7.17 18.75 -4.12
CA MET A 143 6.18 19.83 -4.08
C MET A 143 5.83 20.26 -2.64
N MET A 144 5.74 19.31 -1.71
CA MET A 144 5.53 19.60 -0.29
C MET A 144 6.67 20.45 0.28
N LYS A 145 7.94 20.12 -0.02
CA LYS A 145 9.10 20.92 0.43
C LYS A 145 9.05 22.33 -0.14
N GLN A 146 8.74 22.49 -1.42
CA GLN A 146 8.61 23.79 -2.06
C GLN A 146 7.48 24.62 -1.45
N ARG A 147 6.33 23.99 -1.20
CA ARG A 147 5.18 24.60 -0.52
C ARG A 147 5.54 25.05 0.89
N HIS A 148 6.23 24.22 1.68
CA HIS A 148 6.66 24.56 3.03
C HIS A 148 7.55 25.80 3.06
N LYS A 149 8.43 25.99 2.06
CA LYS A 149 9.26 27.21 1.96
C LYS A 149 8.39 28.46 1.81
N ILE A 150 7.42 28.44 0.91
CA ILE A 150 6.48 29.55 0.66
C ILE A 150 5.60 29.81 1.90
N GLU A 151 5.17 28.74 2.58
CA GLU A 151 4.40 28.84 3.82
C GLU A 151 5.20 29.50 4.95
N ARG A 152 6.50 29.18 5.09
CA ARG A 152 7.39 29.85 6.05
C ARG A 152 7.58 31.33 5.73
N GLU A 153 7.78 31.69 4.46
CA GLU A 153 7.85 33.10 4.00
C GLU A 153 6.58 33.88 4.41
N ALA A 154 5.42 33.20 4.44
CA ALA A 154 4.14 33.78 4.84
C ALA A 154 3.79 33.58 6.33
N SER A 155 4.72 33.11 7.16
CA SER A 155 4.53 32.87 8.60
C SER A 155 3.32 31.94 8.92
N ILE A 156 3.14 30.90 8.11
CA ILE A 156 2.16 29.83 8.30
C ILE A 156 2.83 28.45 8.18
N GLY A 157 2.09 27.37 8.51
CA GLY A 157 2.55 25.99 8.42
C GLY A 157 2.53 25.21 9.73
N GLU A 158 2.34 25.89 10.85
CA GLU A 158 2.21 25.28 12.18
C GLU A 158 0.75 25.12 12.61
N GLU A 159 -0.20 25.60 11.81
CA GLU A 159 -1.61 25.33 12.04
C GLU A 159 -1.98 23.86 11.79
N ILE A 160 -3.02 23.42 12.50
CA ILE A 160 -3.69 22.15 12.24
C ILE A 160 -4.78 22.39 11.19
N GLY A 161 -4.84 21.55 10.16
CA GLY A 161 -5.89 21.60 9.14
C GLY A 161 -5.62 22.54 7.95
N TRP A 162 -6.69 23.11 7.39
CA TRP A 162 -6.67 23.84 6.10
C TRP A 162 -6.83 25.36 6.22
N THR A 163 -7.45 25.85 7.29
CA THR A 163 -8.10 27.17 7.31
C THR A 163 -7.15 28.33 7.06
N LYS A 164 -6.05 28.41 7.83
CA LYS A 164 -5.08 29.51 7.72
C LYS A 164 -4.40 29.57 6.35
N ASN A 165 -4.05 28.40 5.80
CA ASN A 165 -3.44 28.32 4.49
C ASN A 165 -4.37 28.78 3.36
N GLN A 166 -5.66 28.44 3.42
CA GLN A 166 -6.65 28.90 2.43
C GLN A 166 -6.83 30.41 2.48
N GLU A 167 -6.85 31.00 3.68
CA GLU A 167 -6.98 32.46 3.85
C GLU A 167 -5.78 33.22 3.27
N VAL A 168 -4.56 32.78 3.58
CA VAL A 168 -3.35 33.41 3.04
C VAL A 168 -3.23 33.21 1.53
N ALA A 169 -3.63 32.05 1.01
CA ALA A 169 -3.62 31.78 -0.43
C ALA A 169 -4.51 32.73 -1.24
N LYS A 170 -5.60 33.27 -0.67
CA LYS A 170 -6.44 34.28 -1.33
C LYS A 170 -5.70 35.58 -1.62
N LYS A 171 -4.68 35.91 -0.82
CA LYS A 171 -3.88 37.14 -0.92
C LYS A 171 -2.48 36.92 -1.50
N ASN A 172 -2.08 35.66 -1.69
CA ASN A 172 -0.75 35.27 -2.16
C ASN A 172 -0.85 34.38 -3.41
N PRO A 173 -0.72 34.95 -4.62
CA PRO A 173 -0.81 34.20 -5.89
C PRO A 173 0.22 33.06 -6.00
N LYS A 174 1.42 33.24 -5.46
CA LYS A 174 2.50 32.23 -5.44
C LYS A 174 2.06 31.01 -4.63
N LEU A 175 1.46 31.23 -3.45
CA LEU A 175 0.93 30.16 -2.60
C LEU A 175 -0.30 29.49 -3.23
N ALA A 176 -1.22 30.24 -3.84
CA ALA A 176 -2.39 29.69 -4.52
C ALA A 176 -1.99 28.75 -5.68
N ALA A 177 -1.06 29.19 -6.53
CA ALA A 177 -0.55 28.38 -7.62
C ALA A 177 0.14 27.11 -7.12
N MET A 178 0.94 27.22 -6.05
CA MET A 178 1.59 26.06 -5.41
C MET A 178 0.56 25.09 -4.83
N ASN A 179 -0.46 25.57 -4.13
CA ASN A 179 -1.55 24.75 -3.59
C ASN A 179 -2.28 23.97 -4.68
N LYS A 180 -2.55 24.60 -5.83
CA LYS A 180 -3.19 23.94 -6.98
C LYS A 180 -2.32 22.81 -7.53
N LYS A 181 -1.03 23.06 -7.75
CA LYS A 181 -0.09 22.04 -8.25
C LYS A 181 0.05 20.87 -7.26
N PHE A 182 0.24 21.18 -5.98
CA PHE A 182 0.32 20.17 -4.93
C PHE A 182 -0.96 19.33 -4.86
N GLY A 183 -2.14 19.98 -4.84
CA GLY A 183 -3.43 19.31 -4.79
C GLY A 183 -3.67 18.38 -5.98
N MET A 184 -3.23 18.76 -7.18
CA MET A 184 -3.33 17.91 -8.37
C MET A 184 -2.47 16.64 -8.25
N ILE A 185 -1.18 16.79 -7.91
CA ILE A 185 -0.25 15.65 -7.80
C ILE A 185 -0.66 14.73 -6.63
N HIS A 186 -1.01 15.31 -5.49
CA HIS A 186 -1.52 14.56 -4.34
C HIS A 186 -2.84 13.84 -4.66
N GLY A 187 -3.73 14.48 -5.42
CA GLY A 187 -4.99 13.88 -5.87
C GLY A 187 -4.77 12.66 -6.76
N LEU A 188 -3.83 12.74 -7.72
CA LEU A 188 -3.45 11.60 -8.55
C LEU A 188 -2.83 10.46 -7.74
N SER A 189 -1.97 10.78 -6.76
CA SER A 189 -1.40 9.80 -5.83
C SER A 189 -2.48 9.07 -5.03
N SER A 190 -3.42 9.84 -4.46
CA SER A 190 -4.55 9.33 -3.69
C SER A 190 -5.46 8.44 -4.54
N LEU A 191 -5.76 8.85 -5.79
CA LEU A 191 -6.55 8.04 -6.72
C LEU A 191 -5.86 6.72 -7.02
N ALA A 192 -4.57 6.73 -7.37
CA ALA A 192 -3.82 5.50 -7.62
C ALA A 192 -3.82 4.58 -6.38
N ASN A 193 -3.72 5.14 -5.17
CA ASN A 193 -3.76 4.35 -3.94
C ASN A 193 -5.16 3.75 -3.68
N ILE A 194 -6.24 4.49 -3.97
CA ILE A 194 -7.62 4.00 -3.90
C ILE A 194 -7.86 2.90 -4.94
N MET A 195 -7.36 3.06 -6.18
CA MET A 195 -7.46 2.02 -7.20
C MET A 195 -6.70 0.75 -6.81
N SER A 196 -5.53 0.89 -6.18
CA SER A 196 -4.79 -0.23 -5.62
C SER A 196 -5.58 -0.95 -4.53
N PHE A 197 -6.11 -0.20 -3.54
CA PHE A 197 -6.95 -0.75 -2.49
C PHE A 197 -8.22 -1.41 -3.02
N GLY A 198 -8.92 -0.77 -3.97
CA GLY A 198 -10.14 -1.32 -4.58
C GLY A 198 -9.87 -2.64 -5.30
N SER A 199 -8.72 -2.76 -5.96
CA SER A 199 -8.31 -4.01 -6.61
C SER A 199 -8.06 -5.13 -5.57
N LEU A 200 -7.40 -4.81 -4.45
CA LEU A 200 -7.24 -5.75 -3.33
C LEU A 200 -8.58 -6.11 -2.69
N ALA A 201 -9.52 -5.16 -2.58
CA ALA A 201 -10.86 -5.39 -2.04
C ALA A 201 -11.67 -6.35 -2.93
N VAL A 202 -11.65 -6.18 -4.24
CA VAL A 202 -12.28 -7.14 -5.17
C VAL A 202 -11.67 -8.54 -5.00
N HIS A 203 -10.36 -8.63 -4.81
CA HIS A 203 -9.70 -9.91 -4.54
C HIS A 203 -10.12 -10.53 -3.21
N SER A 204 -10.30 -9.73 -2.14
CA SER A 204 -10.81 -10.24 -0.86
C SER A 204 -12.18 -10.89 -1.01
N TRP A 205 -13.05 -10.32 -1.84
CA TRP A 205 -14.39 -10.88 -2.08
C TRP A 205 -14.32 -12.23 -2.78
N TYR A 206 -13.41 -12.37 -3.74
CA TYR A 206 -13.16 -13.66 -4.39
C TYR A 206 -12.65 -14.69 -3.38
N LEU A 207 -11.68 -14.32 -2.53
CA LEU A 207 -11.13 -15.22 -1.51
C LEU A 207 -12.21 -15.65 -0.50
N ALA A 208 -13.09 -14.73 -0.09
CA ALA A 208 -14.19 -15.04 0.83
C ALA A 208 -15.10 -16.16 0.31
N GLY A 209 -15.37 -16.18 -1.00
CA GLY A 209 -16.15 -17.26 -1.65
C GLY A 209 -15.43 -18.60 -1.76
N LYS A 210 -14.17 -18.71 -1.30
CA LYS A 210 -13.36 -19.94 -1.32
C LYS A 210 -13.03 -20.47 0.08
N ILE A 211 -13.39 -19.74 1.14
CA ILE A 211 -13.18 -20.17 2.52
C ILE A 211 -14.38 -21.03 2.94
N ASP A 212 -14.09 -22.21 3.47
CA ASP A 212 -15.04 -23.07 4.19
C ASP A 212 -14.76 -22.87 5.69
N LEU A 213 -15.70 -22.25 6.42
CA LEU A 213 -15.56 -21.83 7.82
C LEU A 213 -16.20 -22.81 8.80
#